data_AF-A0A837DAI5-F1
#
_entry.id   AF-A0A837DAI5-F1
#
_cell.length_a   1.000
_cell.length_b   1.000
_cell.length_c   1.000
_cell.angle_alpha   90.00
_cell.angle_beta   90.00
_cell.angle_gamma   90.00
#
_symmetry.space_group_name_H-M   'P 1'
#
loop_
_entity.id
_entity.type
_entity.pdbx_description
1 polymer ?
#
loop_
_entity_poly.entity_id
_entity_poly.type
_entity_poly.pdbx_seq_one_letter_code
_entity_poly.pdbx_strand_id
1 'polypeptide(L)' 'MVETDPRTWLELALGRLKWTQAVEDARVDASGARADISRWLPIVRL' A
#
# COMPACT_ATOMS: atom_id res chain seq x y z
N MET A 1 -11.23 4.64 1.77
CA MET A 1 -10.12 5.51 2.18
C MET A 1 -8.90 4.64 2.38
N VAL A 2 -7.71 5.15 2.03
CA VAL A 2 -6.43 4.49 2.29
C VAL A 2 -5.54 5.55 2.94
N GLU A 3 -5.09 5.30 4.17
CA GLU A 3 -4.22 6.18 4.94
C GLU A 3 -2.90 5.47 5.26
N THR A 4 -1.79 6.18 5.11
CA THR A 4 -0.44 5.67 5.40
C THR A 4 0.56 6.83 5.43
N ASP A 5 1.75 6.60 6.01
CA ASP A 5 2.82 7.58 5.99
C ASP A 5 3.54 7.64 4.62
N PRO A 6 4.25 8.75 4.31
CA PRO A 6 4.90 8.93 3.02
C PRO A 6 5.94 7.85 2.66
N ARG A 7 6.66 7.31 3.65
CA ARG A 7 7.68 6.28 3.42
C ARG A 7 7.01 4.97 3.05
N THR A 8 5.98 4.57 3.78
CA THR A 8 5.21 3.35 3.46
C THR A 8 4.58 3.44 2.06
N TRP A 9 4.04 4.60 1.69
CA TRP A 9 3.51 4.81 0.34
C TRP A 9 4.58 4.60 -0.75
N LEU A 10 5.78 5.19 -0.60
CA LEU A 10 6.85 5.02 -1.58
C LEU A 10 7.31 3.57 -1.69
N GLU A 11 7.46 2.86 -0.58
CA GLU A 11 7.86 1.45 -0.61
C GLU A 11 6.81 0.57 -1.33
N LEU A 12 5.51 0.87 -1.18
CA LEU A 12 4.43 0.24 -1.94
C LEU A 12 4.48 0.60 -3.44
N ALA A 13 4.59 1.89 -3.74
CA ALA A 13 4.62 2.40 -5.12
C ALA A 13 5.81 1.87 -5.91
N LEU A 14 6.95 1.68 -5.25
CA LEU A 14 8.20 1.13 -5.82
C LEU A 14 8.26 -0.41 -5.80
N GLY A 15 7.30 -1.08 -5.16
CA GLY A 15 7.26 -2.55 -5.06
C GLY A 15 8.24 -3.17 -4.06
N ARG A 16 8.78 -2.35 -3.14
CA ARG A 16 9.67 -2.78 -2.05
C ARG A 16 8.90 -3.32 -0.83
N LEU A 17 7.63 -2.93 -0.69
CA LEU A 17 6.71 -3.45 0.30
C LEU A 17 5.47 -4.04 -0.41
N LYS A 18 4.98 -5.19 0.06
CA LYS A 18 3.74 -5.79 -0.44
C LYS A 18 2.53 -5.14 0.24
N TRP A 19 1.44 -4.97 -0.52
CA TRP A 19 0.17 -4.45 0.01
C TRP A 19 -0.35 -5.26 1.20
N THR A 20 -0.41 -6.59 1.09
CA THR A 20 -0.91 -7.47 2.15
C THR A 20 -0.10 -7.31 3.43
N GLN A 21 1.23 -7.29 3.31
CA GLN A 21 2.13 -7.06 4.44
C GLN A 21 1.90 -5.69 5.08
N ALA A 22 1.73 -4.62 4.28
CA ALA A 22 1.51 -3.29 4.83
C ALA A 22 0.19 -3.17 5.62
N VAL A 23 -0.86 -3.90 5.21
CA VAL A 23 -2.14 -3.97 5.92
C VAL A 23 -2.01 -4.84 7.18
N GLU A 24 -1.40 -6.02 7.08
CA GLU A 24 -1.16 -6.94 8.20
C GLU A 24 -0.32 -6.30 9.32
N ASP A 25 0.70 -5.52 8.93
CA ASP A 25 1.59 -4.79 9.85
C ASP A 25 0.97 -3.49 10.38
N ALA A 26 -0.30 -3.19 10.06
CA ALA A 26 -0.98 -1.94 10.39
C ALA A 26 -0.25 -0.66 9.94
N ARG A 27 0.57 -0.75 8.87
CA ARG A 27 1.25 0.39 8.24
C ARG A 27 0.35 1.13 7.26
N VAL A 28 -0.73 0.48 6.81
CA VAL A 28 -1.78 1.05 5.98
C VAL A 28 -3.12 0.79 6.65
N ASP A 29 -3.91 1.84 6.85
CA ASP A 29 -5.32 1.73 7.16
C ASP A 29 -6.13 1.81 5.85
N ALA A 30 -6.88 0.75 5.53
CA ALA A 30 -7.66 0.64 4.31
C ALA A 30 -9.13 0.37 4.67
N SER A 31 -9.96 1.40 4.56
CA SER A 31 -11.37 1.34 4.96
C SER A 31 -12.33 1.52 3.77
N GLY A 32 -13.28 0.59 3.63
CA GLY A 32 -14.35 0.60 2.63
C GLY A 32 -14.16 -0.41 1.50
N ALA A 33 -15.27 -0.76 0.83
CA ALA A 33 -15.35 -1.86 -0.13
C ALA A 33 -14.42 -1.74 -1.37
N ARG A 34 -13.80 -0.58 -1.58
CA ARG A 34 -12.90 -0.28 -2.71
C ARG A 34 -11.50 0.17 -2.25
N ALA A 35 -11.16 0.00 -0.98
CA ALA A 35 -9.86 0.43 -0.46
C ALA A 35 -8.72 -0.52 -0.86
N ASP A 36 -9.03 -1.72 -1.35
CA ASP A 36 -8.03 -2.61 -1.92
C ASP A 36 -7.52 -2.06 -3.26
N ILE A 37 -6.29 -1.53 -3.21
CA ILE A 37 -5.57 -1.02 -4.37
C ILE A 37 -4.41 -1.94 -4.77
N SER A 38 -4.29 -3.13 -4.19
CA SER A 38 -3.19 -4.08 -4.42
C SER A 38 -2.91 -4.34 -5.90
N ARG A 39 -3.97 -4.45 -6.71
CA ARG A 39 -3.89 -4.67 -8.17
C ARG A 39 -3.19 -3.57 -8.95
N TRP A 40 -3.05 -2.38 -8.37
CA TRP A 40 -2.42 -1.22 -9.01
C TRP A 40 -0.97 -1.00 -8.58
N LEU A 41 -0.48 -1.83 -7.66
CA LEU A 41 0.87 -1.75 -7.12
C LEU A 41 1.74 -2.89 -7.68
N PRO A 42 3.04 -2.65 -7.93
CA PRO A 42 3.72 -1.36 -7.87
C PRO A 42 3.36 -0.45 -9.05
N ILE A 43 3.49 0.86 -8.84
CA ILE A 43 3.25 1.88 -9.87
C ILE A 43 4.47 1.99 -10.80
N VAL A 44 5.67 1.93 -10.22
CA VAL A 44 6.94 1.97 -10.93
C VAL A 44 7.89 0.96 -10.31
N ARG A 45 8.70 0.31 -11.14
CA ARG A 45 9.83 -0.52 -10.68
C ARG A 45 11.13 0.21 -11.00
N LEU A 46 12.03 0.26 -10.02
CA LEU A 46 13.39 0.77 -10.13
C LEU A 46 14.38 -0.39 -10.02
#